data_AF-A0A2J6SZW3-F1
#
_entry.id   AF-A0A2J6SZW3-F1
#
_cell.length_a   1.000
_cell.length_b   1.000
_cell.length_c   1.000
_cell.angle_alpha   90.00
_cell.angle_beta   90.00
_cell.angle_gamma   90.00
#
_symmetry.space_group_name_H-M   'P 1'
#
loop_
_entity.id
_entity.type
_entity.pdbx_description
1 polymer ?
#
loop_
_entity_poly.entity_id
_entity_poly.type
_entity_poly.pdbx_seq_one_letter_code
_entity_poly.pdbx_strand_id
1 'polypeptide(L)'
;MAPSNDKLNKAIGTRNCCVAGLCAAWLTGFAAVGGGFYCIYLDSADTGRKSHFIIPHAAKEVFPLGMNILVTFLNESMGYIHSTTLRWSLQYDNRLTFNSNLRLLSSSARFRSNKWYANMAFLFSIVLSYATTSLIFLGWNPALSETFETISDSIPPGQIRVSGVALIFFGIGLLGQAGLASWALNTTQVPTWSSNPLDTVLACTDETNPNQLIRRVDRCMKSVHQIKEDSHPCKPKPKQGPACTAHPEVKWVLTLLWLLVPLGGLWGGTVYTMILRGNDHGVLGNSWTFIPTFTGTISNDCSGAARCTEGTSVLNVGWTAKSGMIGNIGSIFLIAFFQSVVTLALHCAELLVNLSRDEGIFRMAITPKGTDPRYNSILAAFSSGQTITLFVFKAAVHWLFGLSINNDFILGVNMYPPQIFYFTAFALMVAIFATYVSLRRPLGPLPATFGHLQTMADLIDDWEDRMFWGHKQDGYAGLPNSAGTSARRLEMPRMNAFYGGVKNTRPSLSGSFVSGMSEEHLAASYDMQYNGGMYSSYGYEY
;
A
#
# COMPACT_ATOMS: atom_id res chain seq x y z
N MET A 1 21.62 15.50 21.02
CA MET A 1 20.24 15.24 21.48
C MET A 1 19.63 16.60 21.78
N ALA A 2 18.72 17.08 20.93
CA ALA A 2 17.92 18.27 21.23
C ALA A 2 16.90 17.93 22.34
N PRO A 3 16.50 18.88 23.20
CA PRO A 3 15.51 18.63 24.24
C PRO A 3 14.22 18.10 23.63
N SER A 4 13.74 16.96 24.13
CA SER A 4 12.55 16.28 23.61
C SER A 4 11.30 17.11 23.95
N ASN A 5 10.63 17.64 22.93
CA ASN A 5 9.29 18.18 23.09
C ASN A 5 8.34 17.02 23.48
N ASP A 6 8.00 16.91 24.76
CA ASP A 6 7.12 15.86 25.32
C ASP A 6 5.77 15.74 24.59
N LYS A 7 5.34 16.83 23.93
CA LYS A 7 4.13 16.86 23.09
C LYS A 7 4.20 15.96 21.84
N LEU A 8 5.38 15.72 21.26
CA LEU A 8 5.54 14.86 20.06
C LEU A 8 5.72 13.37 20.40
N ASN A 9 6.02 13.03 21.65
CA ASN A 9 6.33 11.65 22.09
C ASN A 9 5.10 10.75 22.31
N LYS A 10 3.90 11.18 21.88
CA LYS A 10 2.62 10.47 22.12
C LYS A 10 2.51 9.09 21.46
N ALA A 11 3.41 8.71 20.53
CA ALA A 11 3.30 7.51 19.70
C ALA A 11 4.36 6.41 19.95
N ILE A 12 5.01 6.36 21.13
CA ILE A 12 6.05 5.35 21.45
C ILE A 12 5.51 3.91 21.30
N GLY A 13 4.25 3.65 21.66
CA GLY A 13 3.64 2.33 21.47
C GLY A 13 3.57 1.88 20.01
N THR A 14 3.36 2.83 19.09
CA THR A 14 3.36 2.55 17.64
C THR A 14 4.75 2.16 17.17
N ARG A 15 5.78 2.91 17.62
CA ARG A 15 7.18 2.59 17.34
C ARG A 15 7.55 1.19 17.86
N ASN A 16 7.22 0.87 19.11
CA ASN A 16 7.57 -0.42 19.72
C ASN A 16 6.92 -1.60 18.99
N CYS A 17 5.65 -1.48 18.60
CA CYS A 17 4.99 -2.54 17.84
C CYS A 17 5.56 -2.70 16.42
N CYS A 18 5.90 -1.60 15.74
CA CYS A 18 6.57 -1.69 14.43
C CYS A 18 7.96 -2.34 14.55
N VAL A 19 8.72 -2.00 15.59
CA VAL A 19 10.01 -2.63 15.89
C VAL A 19 9.84 -4.11 16.21
N ALA A 20 8.81 -4.50 16.96
CA ALA A 20 8.50 -5.92 17.20
C ALA A 20 8.16 -6.65 15.89
N GLY A 21 7.38 -6.04 15.01
CA GLY A 21 7.09 -6.57 13.68
C GLY A 21 8.35 -6.70 12.81
N LEU A 22 9.27 -5.75 12.89
CA LEU A 22 10.59 -5.81 12.23
C LEU A 22 11.44 -6.97 12.78
N CYS A 23 11.48 -7.16 14.11
CA CYS A 23 12.17 -8.30 14.71
C CYS A 23 11.55 -9.63 14.28
N ALA A 24 10.22 -9.71 14.23
CA ALA A 24 9.51 -10.89 13.71
C ALA A 24 9.88 -11.16 12.24
N ALA A 25 9.94 -10.12 11.40
CA ALA A 25 10.32 -10.26 9.99
C ALA A 25 11.76 -10.79 9.82
N TRP A 26 12.72 -10.31 10.63
CA TRP A 26 14.08 -10.85 10.66
C TRP A 26 14.11 -12.33 11.04
N LEU A 27 13.42 -12.70 12.13
CA LEU A 27 13.35 -14.09 12.60
C LEU A 27 12.71 -15.01 11.56
N THR A 28 11.57 -14.60 11.00
CA THR A 28 10.87 -15.36 9.94
C THR A 28 11.73 -15.47 8.68
N GLY A 29 12.43 -14.39 8.29
CA GLY A 29 13.33 -14.39 7.14
C GLY A 29 14.49 -15.37 7.30
N PHE A 30 15.19 -15.35 8.44
CA PHE A 30 16.27 -16.29 8.72
C PHE A 30 15.78 -17.74 8.83
N ALA A 31 14.64 -17.95 9.51
CA ALA A 31 14.02 -19.27 9.61
C ALA A 31 13.63 -19.83 8.23
N ALA A 32 13.12 -18.98 7.34
CA ALA A 32 12.78 -19.37 5.97
C ALA A 32 14.03 -19.75 5.15
N VAL A 33 15.10 -18.94 5.20
CA VAL A 33 16.35 -19.26 4.50
C VAL A 33 16.96 -20.57 5.05
N GLY A 34 17.07 -20.70 6.38
CA GLY A 34 17.60 -21.90 7.01
C GLY A 34 16.75 -23.15 6.73
N GLY A 35 15.42 -23.02 6.84
CA GLY A 35 14.48 -24.08 6.49
C GLY A 35 14.54 -24.46 5.01
N GLY A 36 14.79 -23.49 4.12
CA GLY A 36 14.91 -23.72 2.69
C GLY A 36 16.16 -24.51 2.33
N PHE A 37 17.31 -24.15 2.91
CA PHE A 37 18.54 -24.94 2.78
C PHE A 37 18.38 -26.35 3.36
N TYR A 38 17.70 -26.47 4.51
CA TYR A 38 17.41 -27.77 5.12
C TYR A 38 16.53 -28.65 4.22
N CYS A 39 15.50 -28.08 3.57
CA CYS A 39 14.67 -28.81 2.61
C CYS A 39 15.47 -29.29 1.39
N ILE A 40 16.34 -28.44 0.83
CA ILE A 40 17.21 -28.82 -0.29
C ILE A 40 18.18 -29.93 0.12
N TYR A 41 18.75 -29.85 1.32
CA TYR A 41 19.63 -30.88 1.86
C TYR A 41 18.92 -32.22 2.01
N LEU A 42 17.71 -32.25 2.60
CA LEU A 42 16.91 -33.48 2.73
C LEU A 42 16.59 -34.12 1.38
N ASP A 43 16.24 -33.30 0.38
CA ASP A 43 15.95 -33.80 -0.97
C ASP A 43 17.19 -34.33 -1.69
N SER A 44 18.39 -33.86 -1.33
CA SER A 44 19.66 -34.27 -1.96
C SER A 44 20.33 -35.45 -1.25
N ALA A 45 20.08 -35.64 0.06
CA ALA A 45 20.84 -36.55 0.90
C ALA A 45 20.46 -38.04 0.76
N ASP A 46 19.53 -38.41 -0.13
CA ASP A 46 19.04 -39.79 -0.35
C ASP A 46 18.73 -40.58 0.94
N THR A 47 18.41 -39.86 2.02
CA THR A 47 18.27 -40.39 3.39
C THR A 47 16.90 -41.03 3.64
N GLY A 48 16.12 -41.29 2.58
CA GLY A 48 14.76 -41.81 2.65
C GLY A 48 13.71 -40.84 3.25
N ARG A 49 14.13 -39.72 3.85
CA ARG A 49 13.26 -38.64 4.34
C ARG A 49 13.16 -37.53 3.31
N LYS A 50 12.32 -37.74 2.30
CA LYS A 50 11.97 -36.68 1.35
C LYS A 50 11.10 -35.62 2.03
N SER A 51 11.16 -34.37 1.59
CA SER A 51 10.35 -33.23 2.09
C SER A 51 8.84 -33.33 1.75
N HIS A 52 8.29 -34.55 1.75
CA HIS A 52 6.89 -34.84 1.48
C HIS A 52 6.12 -34.91 2.80
N PHE A 53 5.11 -34.06 2.92
CA PHE A 53 4.15 -34.13 4.01
C PHE A 53 2.80 -34.56 3.44
N ILE A 54 2.21 -35.59 4.04
CA ILE A 54 0.82 -35.97 3.76
C ILE A 54 -0.05 -35.03 4.58
N ILE A 55 -0.71 -34.11 3.91
CA ILE A 55 -1.55 -33.09 4.53
C ILE A 55 -2.97 -33.24 3.96
N PRO A 56 -4.02 -33.17 4.80
CA PRO A 56 -5.40 -33.19 4.32
C PRO A 56 -5.65 -32.12 3.26
N HIS A 57 -6.49 -32.41 2.26
CA HIS A 57 -6.78 -31.49 1.15
C HIS A 57 -7.25 -30.10 1.64
N ALA A 58 -8.00 -30.02 2.75
CA ALA A 58 -8.41 -28.75 3.34
C ALA A 58 -7.22 -27.92 3.85
N ALA A 59 -6.23 -28.56 4.46
CA ALA A 59 -5.05 -27.87 4.99
C ALA A 59 -4.10 -27.40 3.86
N LYS A 60 -4.09 -28.08 2.70
CA LYS A 60 -3.37 -27.65 1.50
C LYS A 60 -3.72 -26.23 1.07
N GLU A 61 -4.98 -25.84 1.20
CA GLU A 61 -5.47 -24.54 0.74
C GLU A 61 -5.48 -23.48 1.85
N VAL A 62 -5.64 -23.91 3.11
CA VAL A 62 -5.65 -23.01 4.28
C VAL A 62 -4.24 -22.52 4.65
N PHE A 63 -3.20 -23.34 4.48
CA PHE A 63 -1.83 -22.92 4.80
C PHE A 63 -1.32 -21.76 3.92
N PRO A 64 -1.50 -21.76 2.58
CA PRO A 64 -1.19 -20.61 1.75
C PRO A 64 -1.93 -19.34 2.17
N LEU A 65 -3.20 -19.45 2.56
CA LEU A 65 -3.97 -18.30 3.06
C LEU A 65 -3.36 -17.77 4.36
N GLY A 66 -3.06 -18.64 5.33
CA GLY A 66 -2.42 -18.26 6.59
C GLY A 66 -1.06 -17.60 6.38
N MET A 67 -0.25 -18.14 5.47
CA MET A 67 1.04 -17.54 5.10
C MET A 67 0.86 -16.17 4.42
N ASN A 68 -0.10 -16.01 3.51
CA ASN A 68 -0.37 -14.70 2.92
C ASN A 68 -0.80 -13.66 3.98
N ILE A 69 -1.63 -14.04 4.95
CA ILE A 69 -2.01 -13.15 6.06
C ILE A 69 -0.78 -12.75 6.89
N LEU A 70 0.08 -13.71 7.25
CA LEU A 70 1.32 -13.46 7.98
C LEU A 70 2.23 -12.50 7.20
N VAL A 71 2.43 -12.76 5.91
CA VAL A 71 3.27 -11.96 5.02
C VAL A 71 2.72 -10.55 4.86
N THR A 72 1.41 -10.40 4.68
CA THR A 72 0.78 -9.09 4.65
C THR A 72 1.02 -8.35 5.96
N PHE A 73 0.85 -8.99 7.12
CA PHE A 73 1.11 -8.35 8.41
C PHE A 73 2.58 -7.89 8.58
N LEU A 74 3.55 -8.72 8.22
CA LEU A 74 4.98 -8.37 8.27
C LEU A 74 5.33 -7.25 7.30
N ASN A 75 4.82 -7.31 6.06
CA ASN A 75 5.04 -6.30 5.03
C ASN A 75 4.41 -4.95 5.42
N GLU A 76 3.23 -4.92 6.05
CA GLU A 76 2.62 -3.69 6.56
C GLU A 76 3.46 -3.09 7.69
N SER A 77 3.99 -3.92 8.61
CA SER A 77 4.83 -3.46 9.71
C SER A 77 6.14 -2.81 9.23
N MET A 78 6.86 -3.46 8.31
CA MET A 78 8.07 -2.91 7.69
C MET A 78 7.76 -1.71 6.80
N GLY A 79 6.65 -1.78 6.07
CA GLY A 79 6.15 -0.73 5.21
C GLY A 79 5.81 0.55 5.97
N TYR A 80 5.28 0.45 7.20
CA TYR A 80 5.02 1.59 8.07
C TYR A 80 6.30 2.29 8.50
N ILE A 81 7.34 1.53 8.88
CA ILE A 81 8.66 2.07 9.23
C ILE A 81 9.21 2.84 8.03
N HIS A 82 9.28 2.18 6.87
CA HIS A 82 9.79 2.77 5.64
C HIS A 82 9.00 4.03 5.23
N SER A 83 7.67 3.99 5.31
CA SER A 83 6.82 5.15 4.99
C SER A 83 7.06 6.31 5.97
N THR A 84 7.25 6.03 7.25
CA THR A 84 7.51 7.04 8.28
C THR A 84 8.87 7.69 8.06
N THR A 85 9.91 6.90 7.80
CA THR A 85 11.26 7.42 7.51
C THR A 85 11.31 8.19 6.20
N LEU A 86 10.59 7.74 5.17
CA LEU A 86 10.50 8.44 3.90
C LEU A 86 9.78 9.78 4.07
N ARG A 87 8.64 9.82 4.80
CA ARG A 87 7.91 11.06 5.10
C ARG A 87 8.82 12.12 5.69
N TRP A 88 9.59 11.77 6.72
CA TRP A 88 10.52 12.72 7.36
C TRP A 88 11.71 13.07 6.48
N SER A 89 12.21 12.13 5.68
CA SER A 89 13.25 12.42 4.68
C SER A 89 12.77 13.43 3.63
N LEU A 90 11.52 13.33 3.17
CA LEU A 90 10.91 14.29 2.25
C LEU A 90 10.70 15.66 2.91
N GLN A 91 10.40 15.71 4.21
CA GLN A 91 10.29 16.97 4.94
C GLN A 91 11.65 17.70 4.99
N TYR A 92 12.73 16.97 5.28
CA TYR A 92 14.07 17.54 5.27
C TYR A 92 14.52 18.02 3.88
N ASP A 93 13.92 17.48 2.82
CA ASP A 93 14.17 17.86 1.42
C ASP A 93 13.21 18.95 0.90
N ASN A 94 12.32 19.51 1.74
CA ASN A 94 11.26 20.44 1.31
C ASN A 94 10.36 19.88 0.21
N ARG A 95 10.11 18.57 0.20
CA ARG A 95 9.28 17.90 -0.81
C ARG A 95 8.03 17.24 -0.23
N LEU A 96 7.82 17.36 1.07
CA LEU A 96 6.64 16.82 1.75
C LEU A 96 5.47 17.79 1.65
N THR A 97 4.53 17.51 0.76
CA THR A 97 3.29 18.30 0.59
C THR A 97 2.11 17.66 1.32
N PHE A 98 2.02 16.33 1.30
CA PHE A 98 0.96 15.55 1.95
C PHE A 98 1.52 14.69 3.08
N ASN A 99 0.72 14.45 4.12
CA ASN A 99 1.05 13.51 5.20
C ASN A 99 1.23 12.08 4.66
N SER A 100 0.32 11.67 3.76
CA SER A 100 0.34 10.37 3.11
C SER A 100 0.87 10.50 1.68
N ASN A 101 1.96 9.79 1.35
CA ASN A 101 2.57 9.79 0.01
C ASN A 101 2.69 8.35 -0.54
N LEU A 102 2.84 8.22 -1.85
CA LEU A 102 3.15 6.94 -2.50
C LEU A 102 4.58 6.51 -2.13
N ARG A 103 4.73 5.73 -1.06
CA ARG A 103 6.06 5.40 -0.52
C ARG A 103 7.01 4.74 -1.53
N LEU A 104 6.46 4.01 -2.50
CA LEU A 104 7.25 3.31 -3.51
C LEU A 104 7.69 4.21 -4.68
N LEU A 105 6.99 5.32 -4.92
CA LEU A 105 7.22 6.22 -6.06
C LEU A 105 7.80 7.57 -5.65
N SER A 106 7.72 7.95 -4.37
CA SER A 106 8.32 9.16 -3.83
C SER A 106 9.74 8.89 -3.32
N SER A 107 10.71 9.71 -3.70
CA SER A 107 12.12 9.52 -3.29
C SER A 107 12.73 10.81 -2.74
N SER A 108 13.66 10.68 -1.78
CA SER A 108 14.44 11.80 -1.24
C SER A 108 15.81 11.88 -1.94
N ALA A 109 16.33 13.08 -2.14
CA ALA A 109 17.65 13.31 -2.75
C ALA A 109 18.78 13.18 -1.73
N ARG A 110 18.52 13.58 -0.47
CA ARG A 110 19.54 13.69 0.59
C ARG A 110 19.85 12.35 1.26
N PHE A 111 18.84 11.54 1.55
CA PHE A 111 19.02 10.28 2.27
C PHE A 111 19.09 9.09 1.31
N ARG A 112 20.25 8.43 1.27
CA ARG A 112 20.51 7.24 0.42
C ARG A 112 19.54 6.08 0.68
N SER A 113 19.09 5.91 1.92
CA SER A 113 18.14 4.87 2.33
C SER A 113 16.74 5.05 1.72
N ASN A 114 16.39 6.27 1.31
CA ASN A 114 15.08 6.63 0.78
C ASN A 114 15.17 7.18 -0.66
N LYS A 115 16.23 6.82 -1.39
CA LYS A 115 16.37 7.11 -2.82
C LYS A 115 15.54 6.14 -3.66
N TRP A 116 15.29 6.51 -4.92
CA TRP A 116 14.48 5.72 -5.84
C TRP A 116 14.92 4.25 -5.93
N TYR A 117 16.23 3.96 -5.94
CA TYR A 117 16.73 2.59 -6.01
C TYR A 117 16.41 1.77 -4.74
N ALA A 118 16.40 2.39 -3.56
CA ALA A 118 16.07 1.72 -2.31
C ALA A 118 14.57 1.40 -2.26
N ASN A 119 13.73 2.31 -2.76
CA ASN A 119 12.29 2.09 -2.87
C ASN A 119 11.96 1.00 -3.91
N MET A 120 12.68 0.98 -5.04
CA MET A 120 12.56 -0.07 -6.04
C MET A 120 13.03 -1.42 -5.50
N ALA A 121 14.12 -1.46 -4.73
CA ALA A 121 14.55 -2.67 -4.05
C ALA A 121 13.52 -3.14 -3.02
N PHE A 122 12.91 -2.22 -2.26
CA PHE A 122 11.84 -2.54 -1.31
C PHE A 122 10.61 -3.11 -2.02
N LEU A 123 10.20 -2.50 -3.15
CA LEU A 123 9.12 -3.03 -3.99
C LEU A 123 9.45 -4.44 -4.50
N PHE A 124 10.64 -4.62 -5.07
CA PHE A 124 11.09 -5.92 -5.57
C PHE A 124 11.05 -6.98 -4.47
N SER A 125 11.52 -6.65 -3.27
CA SER A 125 11.49 -7.55 -2.12
C SER A 125 10.06 -7.89 -1.67
N ILE A 126 9.11 -6.95 -1.70
CA ILE A 126 7.68 -7.22 -1.43
C ILE A 126 7.10 -8.18 -2.48
N VAL A 127 7.31 -7.88 -3.77
CA VAL A 127 6.82 -8.70 -4.88
C VAL A 127 7.36 -10.12 -4.77
N LEU A 128 8.66 -10.25 -4.48
CA LEU A 128 9.33 -11.52 -4.31
C LEU A 128 8.73 -12.31 -3.13
N SER A 129 8.51 -11.69 -1.97
CA SER A 129 7.88 -12.35 -0.82
C SER A 129 6.47 -12.86 -1.13
N TYR A 130 5.62 -12.06 -1.79
CA TYR A 130 4.28 -12.52 -2.16
C TYR A 130 4.29 -13.60 -3.24
N ALA A 131 5.11 -13.47 -4.28
CA ALA A 131 5.19 -14.43 -5.38
C ALA A 131 5.71 -15.80 -4.91
N THR A 132 6.66 -15.81 -3.98
CA THR A 132 7.22 -17.04 -3.42
C THR A 132 6.31 -17.70 -2.40
N THR A 133 5.46 -16.94 -1.70
CA THR A 133 4.51 -17.49 -0.73
C THR A 133 3.54 -18.49 -1.37
N SER A 134 3.05 -18.21 -2.58
CA SER A 134 2.23 -19.15 -3.35
C SER A 134 3.01 -20.40 -3.84
N LEU A 135 4.34 -20.35 -3.81
CA LEU A 135 5.23 -21.40 -4.31
C LEU A 135 5.88 -22.25 -3.22
N ILE A 136 5.69 -21.90 -1.94
CA ILE A 136 6.22 -22.66 -0.81
C ILE A 136 5.59 -24.07 -0.79
N PHE A 137 4.29 -24.17 -1.04
CA PHE A 137 3.54 -25.43 -1.01
C PHE A 137 3.26 -25.91 -2.42
N LEU A 138 4.14 -26.76 -2.95
CA LEU A 138 3.94 -27.40 -4.25
C LEU A 138 3.06 -28.64 -4.05
N GLY A 139 1.84 -28.58 -4.58
CA GLY A 139 0.94 -29.74 -4.57
C GLY A 139 1.30 -30.73 -5.67
N TRP A 140 1.17 -32.03 -5.39
CA TRP A 140 1.03 -33.05 -6.43
C TRP A 140 -0.44 -33.23 -6.78
N ASN A 141 -0.79 -33.29 -8.07
CA ASN A 141 -2.06 -33.86 -8.48
C ASN A 141 -1.86 -35.05 -9.43
N PRO A 142 -1.98 -36.30 -8.94
CA PRO A 142 -1.70 -37.49 -9.75
C PRO A 142 -2.68 -37.64 -10.91
N ALA A 143 -3.96 -37.31 -10.69
CA ALA A 143 -4.99 -37.30 -11.73
C ALA A 143 -4.66 -36.32 -12.87
N LEU A 144 -4.06 -35.17 -12.53
CA LEU A 144 -3.61 -34.21 -13.53
C LEU A 144 -2.34 -34.69 -14.25
N SER A 145 -1.43 -35.35 -13.55
CA SER A 145 -0.21 -35.90 -14.17
C SER A 145 -0.52 -37.02 -15.17
N GLU A 146 -1.48 -37.88 -14.83
CA GLU A 146 -1.94 -38.99 -15.68
C GLU A 146 -2.58 -38.46 -16.97
N THR A 147 -3.41 -37.41 -16.86
CA THR A 147 -4.03 -36.78 -18.04
C THR A 147 -3.03 -36.12 -18.98
N PHE A 148 -1.87 -35.67 -18.48
CA PHE A 148 -0.78 -35.16 -19.31
C PHE A 148 0.26 -36.21 -19.71
N GLU A 149 0.02 -37.50 -19.44
CA GLU A 149 0.93 -38.63 -19.75
C GLU A 149 2.34 -38.47 -19.14
N THR A 150 2.44 -37.69 -18.06
CA THR A 150 3.70 -37.45 -17.36
C THR A 150 3.94 -38.53 -16.30
N ILE A 151 4.99 -39.33 -16.49
CA ILE A 151 5.58 -40.38 -15.62
C ILE A 151 4.70 -40.81 -14.43
N SER A 152 4.18 -42.03 -14.52
CA SER A 152 3.52 -42.81 -13.46
C SER A 152 4.52 -43.31 -12.40
N ASP A 153 5.22 -42.42 -11.71
CA ASP A 153 5.91 -42.83 -10.50
C ASP A 153 4.87 -43.03 -9.38
N SER A 154 5.03 -44.10 -8.61
CA SER A 154 4.14 -44.56 -7.53
C SER A 154 4.15 -43.61 -6.31
N ILE A 155 3.93 -42.32 -6.53
CA ILE A 155 3.85 -41.31 -5.47
C ILE A 155 2.41 -41.32 -4.93
N PRO A 156 2.20 -41.57 -3.63
CA PRO A 156 0.88 -41.56 -3.02
C PRO A 156 0.11 -40.24 -3.30
N PRO A 157 -1.20 -40.32 -3.58
CA PRO A 157 -2.04 -39.13 -3.78
C PRO A 157 -2.04 -38.24 -2.52
N GLY A 158 -2.06 -36.92 -2.72
CA GLY A 158 -2.22 -35.95 -1.64
C GLY A 158 -0.92 -35.51 -0.92
N GLN A 159 0.25 -35.79 -1.49
CA GLN A 159 1.51 -35.26 -0.95
C GLN A 159 1.70 -33.78 -1.33
N ILE A 160 2.05 -32.98 -0.33
CA ILE A 160 2.54 -31.61 -0.51
C ILE A 160 4.05 -31.64 -0.32
N ARG A 161 4.78 -31.07 -1.27
CA ARG A 161 6.22 -30.86 -1.17
C ARG A 161 6.48 -29.41 -0.81
N VAL A 162 7.32 -29.17 0.18
CA VAL A 162 7.77 -27.82 0.51
C VAL A 162 8.93 -27.45 -0.42
N SER A 163 8.76 -26.38 -1.21
CA SER A 163 9.82 -25.91 -2.10
C SER A 163 10.90 -25.18 -1.32
N GLY A 164 12.04 -25.83 -1.14
CA GLY A 164 13.20 -25.22 -0.47
C GLY A 164 13.68 -23.95 -1.18
N VAL A 165 13.66 -23.92 -2.52
CA VAL A 165 14.05 -22.74 -3.32
C VAL A 165 13.08 -21.58 -3.09
N ALA A 166 11.77 -21.83 -3.17
CA ALA A 166 10.78 -20.77 -2.91
C ALA A 166 10.92 -20.22 -1.49
N LEU A 167 11.19 -21.08 -0.50
CA LEU A 167 11.38 -20.69 0.89
C LEU A 167 12.64 -19.82 1.09
N ILE A 168 13.73 -20.09 0.35
CA ILE A 168 14.93 -19.23 0.34
C ILE A 168 14.60 -17.85 -0.24
N PHE A 169 13.98 -17.78 -1.42
CA PHE A 169 13.63 -16.49 -2.03
C PHE A 169 12.60 -15.70 -1.21
N PHE A 170 11.67 -16.41 -0.56
CA PHE A 170 10.75 -15.83 0.41
C PHE A 170 11.51 -15.16 1.56
N GLY A 171 12.47 -15.88 2.14
CA GLY A 171 13.35 -15.34 3.18
C GLY A 171 14.19 -14.16 2.70
N ILE A 172 14.79 -14.23 1.51
CA ILE A 172 15.54 -13.11 0.90
C ILE A 172 14.65 -11.87 0.73
N GLY A 173 13.40 -12.04 0.27
CA GLY A 173 12.43 -10.96 0.16
C GLY A 173 12.15 -10.29 1.51
N LEU A 174 11.89 -11.08 2.56
CA LEU A 174 11.64 -10.53 3.90
C LEU A 174 12.88 -9.86 4.50
N LEU A 175 14.06 -10.49 4.38
CA LEU A 175 15.33 -9.94 4.87
C LEU A 175 15.72 -8.66 4.12
N GLY A 176 15.45 -8.58 2.82
CA GLY A 176 15.66 -7.38 2.03
C GLY A 176 14.81 -6.20 2.52
N GLN A 177 13.52 -6.43 2.75
CA GLN A 177 12.63 -5.41 3.34
C GLN A 177 13.07 -5.02 4.75
N ALA A 178 13.40 -6.00 5.59
CA ALA A 178 13.81 -5.77 6.97
C ALA A 178 15.14 -4.99 7.03
N GLY A 179 16.11 -5.34 6.19
CA GLY A 179 17.39 -4.65 6.05
C GLY A 179 17.22 -3.20 5.61
N LEU A 180 16.39 -2.94 4.60
CA LEU A 180 16.10 -1.57 4.14
C LEU A 180 15.36 -0.77 5.21
N ALA A 181 14.37 -1.36 5.90
CA ALA A 181 13.65 -0.70 6.98
C ALA A 181 14.58 -0.39 8.18
N SER A 182 15.45 -1.32 8.58
CA SER A 182 16.49 -1.10 9.60
C SER A 182 17.47 -0.01 9.18
N TRP A 183 17.91 0.01 7.93
CA TRP A 183 18.83 1.03 7.42
C TRP A 183 18.18 2.42 7.42
N ALA A 184 16.93 2.52 6.96
CA ALA A 184 16.16 3.76 6.99
C ALA A 184 15.94 4.25 8.43
N LEU A 185 15.60 3.34 9.35
CA LEU A 185 15.40 3.65 10.77
C LEU A 185 16.67 4.21 11.43
N ASN A 186 17.83 3.67 11.10
CA ASN A 186 19.11 4.10 11.67
C ASN A 186 19.64 5.41 11.05
N THR A 187 19.21 5.75 9.84
CA THR A 187 19.74 6.93 9.11
C THR A 187 18.86 8.16 9.19
N THR A 188 17.54 7.99 9.32
CA THR A 188 16.59 9.11 9.36
C THR A 188 16.21 9.46 10.79
N GLN A 189 16.35 10.74 11.14
CA GLN A 189 15.79 11.25 12.40
C GLN A 189 14.27 11.40 12.22
N VAL A 190 13.50 10.76 13.11
CA VAL A 190 12.03 10.74 13.07
C VAL A 190 11.51 11.56 14.26
N PRO A 191 11.02 12.79 14.05
CA PRO A 191 10.44 13.63 15.10
C PRO A 191 9.19 13.02 15.76
N THR A 192 8.32 12.40 14.96
CA THR A 192 7.16 11.67 15.49
C THR A 192 6.81 10.42 14.67
N TRP A 193 6.39 9.41 15.42
CA TRP A 193 5.90 8.11 14.91
C TRP A 193 4.38 8.08 14.75
N SER A 194 3.70 9.18 15.04
CA SER A 194 2.26 9.29 14.83
C SER A 194 1.92 9.31 13.35
N SER A 195 0.89 8.56 12.97
CA SER A 195 0.26 8.63 11.65
C SER A 195 -0.86 9.68 11.60
N ASN A 196 -1.09 10.43 12.70
CA ASN A 196 -2.03 11.53 12.73
C ASN A 196 -1.47 12.69 11.89
N PRO A 197 -2.22 13.21 10.89
CA PRO A 197 -1.78 14.36 10.13
C PRO A 197 -1.63 15.61 10.99
N LEU A 198 -2.38 15.77 12.09
CA LEU A 198 -2.27 16.92 13.00
C LEU A 198 -0.92 16.96 13.72
N ASP A 199 -0.47 15.82 14.25
CA ASP A 199 0.84 15.71 14.90
C ASP A 199 1.98 15.96 13.91
N THR A 200 1.78 15.55 12.65
CA THR A 200 2.76 15.76 11.59
C THR A 200 2.86 17.24 11.22
N VAL A 201 1.72 17.93 11.08
CA VAL A 201 1.70 19.38 10.83
C VAL A 201 2.33 20.13 12.00
N LEU A 202 1.97 19.79 13.24
CA LEU A 202 2.54 20.40 14.44
C LEU A 202 4.08 20.30 14.46
N ALA A 203 4.59 19.10 14.15
CA ALA A 203 6.04 18.85 14.05
C ALA A 203 6.71 19.59 12.88
N CYS A 204 5.96 19.88 11.81
CA CYS A 204 6.45 20.68 10.67
C CYS A 204 6.37 22.19 10.94
N THR A 205 5.51 22.63 11.87
CA THR A 205 5.39 24.04 12.30
C THR A 205 6.30 24.40 13.48
N ASP A 206 6.98 23.43 14.08
CA ASP A 206 7.92 23.65 15.19
C ASP A 206 9.11 24.52 14.72
N GLU A 207 9.46 25.55 15.52
CA GLU A 207 10.55 26.50 15.24
C GLU A 207 11.92 25.83 15.17
N THR A 208 12.07 24.64 15.76
CA THR A 208 13.30 23.85 15.67
C THR A 208 13.49 23.18 14.30
N ASN A 209 12.49 23.21 13.43
CA ASN A 209 12.54 22.61 12.11
C ASN A 209 13.17 23.59 11.10
N PRO A 210 14.25 23.21 10.37
CA PRO A 210 14.88 24.09 9.38
C PRO A 210 13.94 24.45 8.22
N ASN A 211 12.89 23.65 8.00
CA ASN A 211 11.94 23.77 6.91
C ASN A 211 10.52 23.99 7.47
N GLN A 212 10.39 25.01 8.31
CA GLN A 212 9.16 25.29 9.04
C GLN A 212 8.00 25.62 8.08
N LEU A 213 6.85 24.99 8.29
CA LEU A 213 5.61 25.38 7.64
C LEU A 213 5.11 26.67 8.28
N ILE A 214 4.94 27.71 7.45
CA ILE A 214 4.43 29.01 7.90
C ILE A 214 2.97 29.11 7.50
N ARG A 215 2.11 29.38 8.49
CA ARG A 215 0.68 29.64 8.26
C ARG A 215 0.50 30.86 7.38
N ARG A 216 -0.34 30.74 6.34
CA ARG A 216 -0.70 31.87 5.47
C ARG A 216 -1.95 32.56 5.97
N VAL A 217 -1.90 33.89 6.03
CA VAL A 217 -3.05 34.72 6.36
C VAL A 217 -4.05 34.68 5.19
N ASP A 218 -5.32 34.93 5.47
CA ASP A 218 -6.39 34.94 4.47
C ASP A 218 -6.72 33.62 3.75
N ARG A 219 -6.37 32.47 4.37
CA ARG A 219 -6.67 31.12 3.84
C ARG A 219 -7.52 30.23 4.77
N CYS A 220 -8.14 30.80 5.80
CA CYS A 220 -8.91 30.05 6.81
C CYS A 220 -10.16 29.29 6.31
N MET A 221 -10.57 29.50 5.05
CA MET A 221 -11.72 28.84 4.42
C MET A 221 -11.38 28.18 3.08
N LYS A 222 -10.08 28.07 2.75
CA LYS A 222 -9.63 27.51 1.47
C LYS A 222 -9.33 26.01 1.60
N SER A 223 -9.88 25.24 0.67
CA SER A 223 -9.57 23.80 0.57
C SER A 223 -8.29 23.55 -0.22
N VAL A 224 -7.76 22.34 -0.15
CA VAL A 224 -6.60 21.90 -0.95
C VAL A 224 -6.82 22.08 -2.46
N HIS A 225 -8.06 22.04 -2.94
CA HIS A 225 -8.39 22.27 -4.35
C HIS A 225 -8.07 23.70 -4.82
N GLN A 226 -7.94 24.64 -3.88
CA GLN A 226 -7.69 26.05 -4.13
C GLN A 226 -6.23 26.41 -3.79
N ILE A 227 -5.33 25.42 -3.81
CA ILE A 227 -3.92 25.62 -3.46
C ILE A 227 -3.25 26.67 -4.34
N LYS A 228 -3.58 26.72 -5.64
CA LYS A 228 -3.04 27.67 -6.62
C LYS A 228 -3.73 29.04 -6.63
N GLU A 229 -4.83 29.20 -5.89
CA GLU A 229 -5.57 30.46 -5.87
C GLU A 229 -5.01 31.41 -4.81
N ASP A 230 -4.83 32.69 -5.17
CA ASP A 230 -4.37 33.77 -4.29
C ASP A 230 -5.25 33.93 -3.06
N SER A 231 -4.67 34.26 -1.90
CA SER A 231 -5.41 34.40 -0.65
C SER A 231 -6.48 35.50 -0.74
N HIS A 232 -7.74 35.11 -0.57
CA HIS A 232 -8.88 36.02 -0.57
C HIS A 232 -10.02 35.43 0.26
N PRO A 233 -10.91 36.27 0.81
CA PRO A 233 -12.02 35.79 1.62
C PRO A 233 -12.97 34.89 0.81
N CYS A 234 -13.36 33.74 1.38
CA CYS A 234 -14.23 32.77 0.73
C CYS A 234 -15.44 32.45 1.61
N LYS A 235 -16.56 32.11 0.99
CA LYS A 235 -17.74 31.56 1.69
C LYS A 235 -17.54 30.06 1.97
N PRO A 236 -18.05 29.53 3.10
CA PRO A 236 -18.04 28.10 3.36
C PRO A 236 -18.86 27.35 2.29
N LYS A 237 -18.43 26.12 1.97
CA LYS A 237 -19.15 25.26 1.03
C LYS A 237 -19.90 24.15 1.78
N PRO A 238 -21.14 23.81 1.42
CA PRO A 238 -21.87 22.70 2.05
C PRO A 238 -21.24 21.33 1.75
N LYS A 239 -20.53 21.21 0.62
CA LYS A 239 -19.91 19.98 0.15
C LYS A 239 -18.56 20.30 -0.47
N GLN A 240 -17.53 19.57 -0.05
CA GLN A 240 -16.16 19.77 -0.54
C GLN A 240 -15.87 18.91 -1.78
N GLY A 241 -14.77 19.20 -2.46
CA GLY A 241 -14.30 18.40 -3.60
C GLY A 241 -13.82 17.00 -3.18
N PRO A 242 -13.86 16.01 -4.08
CA PRO A 242 -13.37 14.65 -3.83
C PRO A 242 -11.84 14.56 -3.82
N ALA A 243 -11.28 13.47 -3.26
CA ALA A 243 -9.83 13.27 -3.20
C ALA A 243 -9.17 13.19 -4.59
N CYS A 244 -9.87 12.62 -5.58
CA CYS A 244 -9.36 12.47 -6.95
C CYS A 244 -9.11 13.80 -7.68
N THR A 245 -9.71 14.90 -7.22
CA THR A 245 -9.44 16.24 -7.76
C THR A 245 -8.31 16.96 -7.03
N ALA A 246 -8.05 16.60 -5.78
CA ALA A 246 -6.98 17.18 -4.97
C ALA A 246 -5.60 16.62 -5.31
N HIS A 247 -5.53 15.34 -5.68
CA HIS A 247 -4.27 14.61 -5.78
C HIS A 247 -4.20 13.89 -7.15
N PRO A 248 -3.36 14.34 -8.11
CA PRO A 248 -3.34 13.76 -9.46
C PRO A 248 -2.92 12.28 -9.47
N GLU A 249 -2.09 11.85 -8.52
CA GLU A 249 -1.63 10.48 -8.33
C GLU A 249 -2.81 9.54 -8.04
N VAL A 250 -3.87 10.01 -7.39
CA VAL A 250 -5.09 9.22 -7.17
C VAL A 250 -5.71 8.76 -8.49
N LYS A 251 -5.65 9.60 -9.53
CA LYS A 251 -6.17 9.23 -10.86
C LYS A 251 -5.34 8.10 -11.47
N TRP A 252 -4.02 8.15 -11.32
CA TRP A 252 -3.13 7.08 -11.78
C TRP A 252 -3.38 5.78 -11.03
N VAL A 253 -3.53 5.83 -9.70
CA VAL A 253 -3.87 4.65 -8.88
C VAL A 253 -5.19 4.03 -9.32
N LEU A 254 -6.24 4.84 -9.50
CA LEU A 254 -7.54 4.35 -9.97
C LEU A 254 -7.44 3.75 -11.37
N THR A 255 -6.69 4.39 -12.27
CA THR A 255 -6.47 3.88 -13.63
C THR A 255 -5.79 2.51 -13.60
N LEU A 256 -4.75 2.35 -12.76
CA LEU A 256 -4.04 1.07 -12.60
C LEU A 256 -4.96 -0.04 -12.06
N LEU A 257 -5.79 0.28 -11.05
CA LEU A 257 -6.77 -0.67 -10.50
C LEU A 257 -7.84 -1.07 -11.51
N TRP A 258 -8.36 -0.10 -12.28
CA TRP A 258 -9.35 -0.38 -13.32
C TRP A 258 -8.76 -1.11 -14.52
N LEU A 259 -7.48 -0.90 -14.85
CA LEU A 259 -6.76 -1.62 -15.89
C LEU A 259 -6.55 -3.10 -15.53
N LEU A 260 -6.40 -3.41 -14.24
CA LEU A 260 -6.22 -4.79 -13.77
C LEU A 260 -7.41 -5.70 -14.13
N VAL A 261 -8.63 -5.15 -14.17
CA VAL A 261 -9.86 -5.91 -14.48
C VAL A 261 -9.90 -6.41 -15.93
N PRO A 262 -9.80 -5.57 -16.99
CA PRO A 262 -9.75 -6.04 -18.36
C PRO A 262 -8.49 -6.86 -18.65
N LEU A 263 -7.35 -6.57 -17.99
CA LEU A 263 -6.16 -7.41 -18.12
C LEU A 263 -6.39 -8.82 -17.55
N GLY A 264 -7.04 -8.94 -16.38
CA GLY A 264 -7.42 -10.22 -15.79
C GLY A 264 -8.43 -10.97 -16.66
N GLY A 265 -9.45 -10.28 -17.18
CA GLY A 265 -10.43 -10.85 -18.11
C GLY A 265 -9.80 -11.31 -19.43
N LEU A 266 -8.88 -10.52 -20.01
CA LEU A 266 -8.13 -10.88 -21.20
C LEU A 266 -7.23 -12.09 -20.94
N TRP A 267 -6.54 -12.12 -19.80
CA TRP A 267 -5.70 -13.26 -19.40
C TRP A 267 -6.54 -14.54 -19.26
N GLY A 268 -7.61 -14.51 -18.46
CA GLY A 268 -8.49 -15.66 -18.27
C GLY A 268 -9.15 -16.13 -19.57
N GLY A 269 -9.64 -15.19 -20.38
CA GLY A 269 -10.23 -15.46 -21.69
C GLY A 269 -9.23 -16.05 -22.68
N THR A 270 -7.99 -15.55 -22.70
CA THR A 270 -6.92 -16.10 -23.58
C THR A 270 -6.59 -17.53 -23.17
N VAL A 271 -6.36 -17.78 -21.88
CA VAL A 271 -6.08 -19.14 -21.39
C VAL A 271 -7.25 -20.09 -21.71
N TYR A 272 -8.49 -19.66 -21.46
CA TYR A 272 -9.68 -20.46 -21.75
C TYR A 272 -9.88 -20.75 -23.26
N THR A 273 -9.68 -19.74 -24.11
CA THR A 273 -9.79 -19.92 -25.56
C THR A 273 -8.67 -20.79 -26.14
N MET A 274 -7.46 -20.75 -25.57
CA MET A 274 -6.38 -21.68 -25.95
C MET A 274 -6.77 -23.13 -25.64
N ILE A 275 -7.41 -23.39 -24.50
CA ILE A 275 -7.92 -24.72 -24.15
C ILE A 275 -9.01 -25.17 -25.14
N LEU A 276 -9.98 -24.30 -25.44
CA LEU A 276 -11.08 -24.60 -26.38
C LEU A 276 -10.64 -24.80 -27.83
N ARG A 277 -9.47 -24.29 -28.21
CA ARG A 277 -8.89 -24.46 -29.56
C ARG A 277 -8.03 -25.72 -29.70
N GLY A 278 -8.06 -26.61 -28.71
CA GLY A 278 -7.36 -27.88 -28.78
C GLY A 278 -5.85 -27.77 -28.54
N ASN A 279 -5.42 -26.86 -27.67
CA ASN A 279 -4.01 -26.84 -27.23
C ASN A 279 -3.68 -28.14 -26.47
N ASP A 280 -2.62 -28.85 -26.88
CA ASP A 280 -2.19 -30.13 -26.30
C ASP A 280 -1.84 -30.05 -24.79
N HIS A 281 -1.48 -28.85 -24.33
CA HIS A 281 -1.20 -28.58 -22.91
C HIS A 281 -2.43 -28.08 -22.12
N GLY A 282 -3.60 -28.03 -22.74
CA GLY A 282 -4.86 -27.62 -22.13
C GLY A 282 -5.78 -28.80 -21.81
N VAL A 283 -6.41 -28.75 -20.63
CA VAL A 283 -7.47 -29.68 -20.24
C VAL A 283 -8.72 -28.87 -19.93
N LEU A 284 -9.81 -29.14 -20.65
CA LEU A 284 -11.10 -28.52 -20.42
C LEU A 284 -11.82 -29.20 -19.26
N GLY A 285 -12.13 -28.44 -18.23
CA GLY A 285 -12.82 -28.92 -17.04
C GLY A 285 -14.25 -28.40 -16.96
N ASN A 286 -15.19 -29.24 -16.54
CA ASN A 286 -16.59 -28.87 -16.32
C ASN A 286 -16.85 -28.19 -14.95
N SER A 287 -15.91 -28.29 -14.01
CA SER A 287 -16.05 -27.69 -12.68
C SER A 287 -15.63 -26.23 -12.62
N TRP A 288 -16.50 -25.41 -12.06
CA TRP A 288 -16.25 -24.01 -11.65
C TRP A 288 -16.21 -23.89 -10.13
N THR A 289 -15.62 -24.86 -9.44
CA THR A 289 -15.42 -24.74 -8.00
C THR A 289 -14.41 -23.63 -7.68
N PHE A 290 -14.64 -22.91 -6.57
CA PHE A 290 -13.77 -21.82 -6.13
C PHE A 290 -12.33 -22.30 -5.89
N ILE A 291 -12.20 -23.43 -5.20
CA ILE A 291 -10.93 -24.15 -5.04
C ILE A 291 -10.74 -25.07 -6.24
N PRO A 292 -9.57 -25.09 -6.90
CA PRO A 292 -9.32 -25.99 -8.02
C PRO A 292 -9.37 -27.45 -7.57
N THR A 293 -10.18 -28.26 -8.25
CA THR A 293 -10.34 -29.68 -7.96
C THR A 293 -10.17 -30.51 -9.22
N PHE A 294 -9.47 -31.63 -9.12
CA PHE A 294 -9.37 -32.62 -10.20
C PHE A 294 -9.78 -33.98 -9.67
N THR A 295 -10.73 -34.59 -10.36
CA THR A 295 -11.30 -35.90 -10.04
C THR A 295 -10.59 -37.03 -10.78
N GLY A 296 -9.82 -36.72 -11.84
CA GLY A 296 -9.15 -37.71 -12.70
C GLY A 296 -10.08 -38.46 -13.65
N THR A 297 -11.38 -38.18 -13.58
CA THR A 297 -12.36 -38.69 -14.54
C THR A 297 -12.20 -37.93 -15.86
N ILE A 298 -11.76 -38.64 -16.90
CA ILE A 298 -11.65 -38.13 -18.26
C ILE A 298 -13.03 -38.23 -18.91
N SER A 299 -13.50 -37.14 -19.51
CA SER A 299 -14.71 -37.15 -20.31
C SER A 299 -14.35 -37.35 -21.78
N ASN A 300 -15.06 -38.26 -22.46
CA ASN A 300 -14.90 -38.49 -23.91
C ASN A 300 -15.67 -37.46 -24.75
N ASP A 301 -16.52 -36.64 -24.14
CA ASP A 301 -17.31 -35.62 -24.85
C ASP A 301 -16.57 -34.27 -24.78
N CYS A 302 -15.74 -34.02 -25.80
CA CYS A 302 -14.93 -32.81 -25.93
C CYS A 302 -15.21 -32.13 -27.27
N SER A 303 -16.10 -31.14 -27.29
CA SER A 303 -16.26 -30.28 -28.46
C SER A 303 -15.09 -29.28 -28.54
N GLY A 304 -14.04 -29.62 -29.29
CA GLY A 304 -12.96 -28.69 -29.69
C GLY A 304 -11.72 -28.63 -28.79
N ALA A 305 -11.78 -29.12 -27.55
CA ALA A 305 -10.61 -29.22 -26.67
C ALA A 305 -9.81 -30.52 -26.92
N ALA A 306 -8.51 -30.50 -26.60
CA ALA A 306 -7.64 -31.67 -26.77
C ALA A 306 -7.98 -32.79 -25.77
N ARG A 307 -8.32 -32.41 -24.53
CA ARG A 307 -8.66 -33.32 -23.43
C ARG A 307 -9.73 -32.67 -22.54
N CYS A 308 -10.60 -33.48 -21.91
CA CYS A 308 -11.57 -32.98 -20.94
C CYS A 308 -11.61 -33.79 -19.65
N THR A 309 -12.03 -33.13 -18.58
CA THR A 309 -12.21 -33.73 -17.25
C THR A 309 -13.47 -33.18 -16.57
N GLU A 310 -14.02 -33.92 -15.62
CA GLU A 310 -15.08 -33.40 -14.74
C GLU A 310 -14.55 -32.37 -13.72
N GLY A 311 -13.23 -32.27 -13.56
CA GLY A 311 -12.54 -31.29 -12.70
C GLY A 311 -12.50 -29.87 -13.27
N THR A 312 -11.61 -29.04 -12.71
CA THR A 312 -11.40 -27.64 -13.09
C THR A 312 -10.60 -27.54 -14.39
N SER A 313 -10.89 -26.54 -15.23
CA SER A 313 -10.09 -26.27 -16.44
C SER A 313 -8.67 -25.84 -16.08
N VAL A 314 -7.66 -26.29 -16.84
CA VAL A 314 -6.26 -25.93 -16.62
C VAL A 314 -5.47 -25.87 -17.92
N LEU A 315 -4.56 -24.90 -18.00
CA LEU A 315 -3.54 -24.81 -19.02
C LEU A 315 -2.17 -24.96 -18.37
N ASN A 316 -1.42 -25.94 -18.83
CA ASN A 316 -0.02 -26.10 -18.48
C ASN A 316 0.84 -25.27 -19.45
N VAL A 317 1.75 -24.44 -18.93
CA VAL A 317 2.61 -23.58 -19.76
C VAL A 317 3.84 -24.34 -20.31
N GLY A 318 4.05 -25.59 -19.90
CA GLY A 318 5.18 -26.42 -20.29
C GLY A 318 6.51 -26.03 -19.61
N TRP A 319 6.49 -25.00 -18.75
CA TRP A 319 7.67 -24.59 -17.99
C TRP A 319 7.81 -25.48 -16.76
N THR A 320 8.43 -26.64 -16.96
CA THR A 320 8.54 -27.67 -15.92
C THR A 320 9.72 -27.43 -14.98
N ALA A 321 9.53 -27.78 -13.71
CA ALA A 321 10.60 -27.87 -12.72
C ALA A 321 11.59 -29.02 -13.00
N LYS A 322 11.30 -29.91 -13.97
CA LYS A 322 12.21 -30.98 -14.40
C LYS A 322 13.51 -30.45 -14.99
N SER A 323 13.58 -29.20 -15.44
CA SER A 323 14.81 -28.58 -15.93
C SER A 323 15.79 -28.17 -14.79
N GLY A 324 15.64 -28.77 -13.61
CA GLY A 324 16.49 -28.53 -12.44
C GLY A 324 16.22 -27.18 -11.77
N MET A 325 17.18 -26.74 -10.93
CA MET A 325 17.08 -25.51 -10.15
C MET A 325 16.80 -24.26 -11.00
N ILE A 326 17.31 -24.22 -12.24
CA ILE A 326 17.12 -23.11 -13.18
C ILE A 326 15.64 -22.97 -13.57
N GLY A 327 14.92 -24.09 -13.78
CA GLY A 327 13.48 -24.07 -14.09
C GLY A 327 12.65 -23.48 -12.96
N ASN A 328 12.95 -23.90 -11.72
CA ASN A 328 12.30 -23.37 -10.52
C ASN A 328 12.54 -21.86 -10.36
N ILE A 329 13.77 -21.40 -10.53
CA ILE A 329 14.10 -19.97 -10.47
C ILE A 329 13.34 -19.20 -11.55
N GLY A 330 13.32 -19.71 -12.79
CA GLY A 330 12.57 -19.11 -13.89
C GLY A 330 11.08 -18.98 -13.59
N SER A 331 10.45 -20.04 -13.07
CA SER A 331 9.03 -20.02 -12.67
C SER A 331 8.73 -18.97 -11.59
N ILE A 332 9.63 -18.81 -10.61
CA ILE A 332 9.50 -17.79 -9.55
C ILE A 332 9.51 -16.40 -10.18
N PHE A 333 10.43 -16.12 -11.09
CA PHE A 333 10.52 -14.80 -11.74
C PHE A 333 9.33 -14.51 -12.66
N LEU A 334 8.82 -15.52 -13.37
CA LEU A 334 7.59 -15.38 -14.16
C LEU A 334 6.41 -15.00 -13.27
N ILE A 335 6.20 -15.76 -12.19
CA ILE A 335 5.08 -15.51 -11.27
C ILE A 335 5.27 -14.15 -10.58
N ALA A 336 6.49 -13.80 -10.19
CA ALA A 336 6.83 -12.49 -9.64
C ALA A 336 6.53 -11.36 -10.63
N PHE A 337 6.75 -11.55 -11.92
CA PHE A 337 6.40 -10.54 -12.94
C PHE A 337 4.89 -10.26 -12.95
N PHE A 338 4.04 -11.28 -13.02
CA PHE A 338 2.58 -11.10 -12.96
C PHE A 338 2.14 -10.54 -11.59
N GLN A 339 2.71 -11.06 -10.50
CA GLN A 339 2.42 -10.61 -9.13
C GLN A 339 2.83 -9.15 -8.90
N SER A 340 3.82 -8.63 -9.64
CA SER A 340 4.29 -7.25 -9.49
C SER A 340 3.21 -6.22 -9.80
N VAL A 341 2.40 -6.47 -10.84
CA VAL A 341 1.31 -5.58 -11.25
C VAL A 341 0.24 -5.52 -10.16
N VAL A 342 -0.15 -6.69 -9.63
CA VAL A 342 -1.13 -6.82 -8.55
C VAL A 342 -0.65 -6.15 -7.26
N THR A 343 0.60 -6.44 -6.88
CA THR A 343 1.25 -5.89 -5.68
C THR A 343 1.32 -4.37 -5.75
N LEU A 344 1.77 -3.83 -6.88
CA LEU A 344 1.85 -2.38 -7.09
C LEU A 344 0.47 -1.72 -6.98
N ALA A 345 -0.53 -2.26 -7.68
CA ALA A 345 -1.90 -1.76 -7.64
C ALA A 345 -2.48 -1.70 -6.22
N LEU A 346 -2.30 -2.75 -5.42
CA LEU A 346 -2.80 -2.83 -4.05
C LEU A 346 -2.06 -1.90 -3.08
N HIS A 347 -0.74 -1.74 -3.23
CA HIS A 347 0.02 -0.77 -2.44
C HIS A 347 -0.30 0.67 -2.84
N CYS A 348 -0.59 0.93 -4.11
CA CYS A 348 -1.11 2.23 -4.54
C CYS A 348 -2.49 2.51 -3.91
N ALA A 349 -3.38 1.51 -3.80
CA ALA A 349 -4.68 1.65 -3.16
C ALA A 349 -4.59 2.00 -1.65
N GLU A 350 -3.50 1.59 -0.99
CA GLU A 350 -3.18 1.96 0.40
C GLU A 350 -3.11 3.48 0.59
N LEU A 351 -2.53 4.20 -0.38
CA LEU A 351 -2.49 5.66 -0.35
C LEU A 351 -3.91 6.24 -0.28
N LEU A 352 -4.85 5.73 -1.08
CA LEU A 352 -6.22 6.25 -1.14
C LEU A 352 -6.92 6.13 0.20
N VAL A 353 -6.77 4.97 0.85
CA VAL A 353 -7.34 4.73 2.18
C VAL A 353 -6.68 5.64 3.21
N ASN A 354 -5.36 5.83 3.15
CA ASN A 354 -4.65 6.71 4.07
C ASN A 354 -5.07 8.19 3.90
N LEU A 355 -5.21 8.69 2.66
CA LEU A 355 -5.73 10.05 2.38
C LEU A 355 -7.16 10.25 2.92
N SER A 356 -8.03 9.26 2.71
CA SER A 356 -9.40 9.27 3.24
C SER A 356 -9.42 9.27 4.77
N ARG A 357 -8.54 8.50 5.39
CA ARG A 357 -8.38 8.44 6.86
C ARG A 357 -7.86 9.77 7.40
N ASP A 358 -6.87 10.37 6.76
CA ASP A 358 -6.29 11.65 7.17
C ASP A 358 -7.34 12.77 7.13
N GLU A 359 -8.17 12.83 6.08
CA GLU A 359 -9.33 13.72 6.02
C GLU A 359 -10.35 13.41 7.12
N GLY A 360 -10.63 12.13 7.38
CA GLY A 360 -11.52 11.69 8.45
C GLY A 360 -11.10 12.18 9.84
N ILE A 361 -9.80 12.09 10.14
CA ILE A 361 -9.20 12.57 11.40
C ILE A 361 -9.37 14.09 11.52
N PHE A 362 -9.05 14.84 10.44
CA PHE A 362 -9.21 16.29 10.45
C PHE A 362 -10.67 16.71 10.67
N ARG A 363 -11.62 15.97 10.08
CA ARG A 363 -13.06 16.22 10.29
C ARG A 363 -13.56 15.94 11.69
N MET A 364 -12.82 15.23 12.54
CA MET A 364 -13.20 15.09 13.94
C MET A 364 -13.24 16.45 14.65
N ALA A 365 -12.49 17.45 14.16
CA ALA A 365 -12.48 18.81 14.70
C ALA A 365 -13.84 19.52 14.67
N ILE A 366 -14.75 19.17 13.74
CA ILE A 366 -16.11 19.75 13.70
C ILE A 366 -17.14 18.92 14.48
N THR A 367 -16.76 17.74 14.96
CA THR A 367 -17.68 16.87 15.70
C THR A 367 -17.78 17.33 17.16
N PRO A 368 -18.87 16.98 17.88
CA PRO A 368 -19.00 17.29 19.30
C PRO A 368 -17.87 16.71 20.18
N LYS A 369 -17.15 15.69 19.69
CA LYS A 369 -16.04 15.07 20.40
C LYS A 369 -14.72 15.85 20.25
N GLY A 370 -14.56 16.63 19.18
CA GLY A 370 -13.30 17.28 18.82
C GLY A 370 -12.26 16.29 18.31
N THR A 371 -11.03 16.76 18.06
CA THR A 371 -9.89 15.87 17.73
C THR A 371 -9.47 15.03 18.93
N ASP A 372 -9.08 13.79 18.71
CA ASP A 372 -8.63 12.92 19.81
C ASP A 372 -7.19 13.25 20.23
N PRO A 373 -6.94 13.66 21.50
CA PRO A 373 -5.59 13.95 22.00
C PRO A 373 -4.70 12.71 22.17
N ARG A 374 -5.29 11.50 22.25
CA ARG A 374 -4.57 10.23 22.51
C ARG A 374 -4.69 9.31 21.29
N TYR A 375 -4.12 9.74 20.17
CA TYR A 375 -4.18 8.98 18.93
C TYR A 375 -3.18 7.82 18.92
N ASN A 376 -3.65 6.62 19.26
CA ASN A 376 -2.91 5.39 19.01
C ASN A 376 -3.05 4.99 17.53
N SER A 377 -2.00 5.22 16.74
CA SER A 377 -2.02 4.98 15.29
C SER A 377 -2.39 3.55 14.90
N ILE A 378 -1.95 2.56 15.69
CA ILE A 378 -2.24 1.14 15.48
C ILE A 378 -3.70 0.83 15.79
N LEU A 379 -4.20 1.24 16.95
CA LEU A 379 -5.60 1.02 17.32
C LEU A 379 -6.54 1.72 16.34
N ALA A 380 -6.18 2.93 15.89
CA ALA A 380 -6.94 3.66 14.88
C ALA A 380 -6.92 2.95 13.52
N ALA A 381 -5.79 2.35 13.11
CA ALA A 381 -5.70 1.54 11.90
C ALA A 381 -6.60 0.28 12.00
N PHE A 382 -6.56 -0.43 13.13
CA PHE A 382 -7.40 -1.61 13.38
C PHE A 382 -8.87 -1.28 13.69
N SER A 383 -9.19 -0.02 13.96
CA SER A 383 -10.58 0.45 14.15
C SER A 383 -11.18 1.02 12.87
N SER A 384 -10.36 1.41 11.89
CA SER A 384 -10.81 1.94 10.61
C SER A 384 -11.32 0.84 9.71
N GLY A 385 -12.64 0.80 9.48
CA GLY A 385 -13.26 -0.16 8.56
C GLY A 385 -12.65 -0.13 7.15
N GLN A 386 -12.18 1.03 6.68
CA GLN A 386 -11.51 1.15 5.37
C GLN A 386 -10.15 0.44 5.33
N THR A 387 -9.37 0.55 6.40
CA THR A 387 -8.04 -0.07 6.51
C THR A 387 -8.16 -1.59 6.67
N ILE A 388 -9.10 -2.06 7.51
CA ILE A 388 -9.39 -3.49 7.66
C ILE A 388 -9.85 -4.08 6.33
N THR A 389 -10.77 -3.40 5.64
CA THR A 389 -11.29 -3.86 4.34
C THR A 389 -10.16 -3.99 3.31
N LEU A 390 -9.26 -3.01 3.22
CA LEU A 390 -8.11 -3.07 2.32
C LEU A 390 -7.14 -4.19 2.70
N PHE A 391 -6.89 -4.41 4.00
CA PHE A 391 -6.03 -5.49 4.48
C PHE A 391 -6.60 -6.86 4.07
N VAL A 392 -7.89 -7.08 4.27
CA VAL A 392 -8.58 -8.30 3.84
C VAL A 392 -8.50 -8.47 2.33
N PHE A 393 -8.75 -7.41 1.56
CA PHE A 393 -8.62 -7.46 0.10
C PHE A 393 -7.20 -7.78 -0.36
N LYS A 394 -6.17 -7.20 0.26
CA LYS A 394 -4.76 -7.50 -0.05
C LYS A 394 -4.47 -8.99 0.13
N ALA A 395 -4.78 -9.54 1.30
CA ALA A 395 -4.55 -10.95 1.58
C ALA A 395 -5.35 -11.86 0.64
N ALA A 396 -6.64 -11.55 0.41
CA ALA A 396 -7.52 -12.35 -0.45
C ALA A 396 -7.09 -12.31 -1.93
N VAL A 397 -6.73 -11.14 -2.47
CA VAL A 397 -6.32 -10.99 -3.87
C VAL A 397 -4.98 -11.69 -4.12
N HIS A 398 -4.00 -11.57 -3.22
CA HIS A 398 -2.73 -12.30 -3.35
C HIS A 398 -2.92 -13.81 -3.24
N TRP A 399 -3.81 -14.27 -2.36
CA TRP A 399 -4.15 -15.68 -2.25
C TRP A 399 -4.86 -16.20 -3.50
N LEU A 400 -5.89 -15.51 -4.00
CA LEU A 400 -6.61 -15.86 -5.23
C LEU A 400 -5.70 -15.85 -6.46
N PHE A 401 -4.74 -14.93 -6.51
CA PHE A 401 -3.71 -14.92 -7.54
C PHE A 401 -2.88 -16.22 -7.49
N GLY A 402 -2.45 -16.65 -6.30
CA GLY A 402 -1.76 -17.93 -6.12
C GLY A 402 -2.59 -19.18 -6.48
N LEU A 403 -3.93 -19.10 -6.36
CA LEU A 403 -4.82 -20.15 -6.88
C LEU A 403 -4.96 -20.11 -8.41
N SER A 404 -4.82 -18.93 -9.00
CA SER A 404 -4.96 -18.71 -10.45
C SER A 404 -3.74 -19.19 -11.23
N ILE A 405 -2.55 -18.99 -10.67
CA ILE A 405 -1.27 -19.46 -11.21
C ILE A 405 -0.48 -20.16 -10.12
N ASN A 406 -0.24 -21.46 -10.31
CA ASN A 406 0.51 -22.27 -9.36
C ASN A 406 1.60 -23.07 -10.08
N ASN A 407 2.65 -23.45 -9.37
CA ASN A 407 3.68 -24.33 -9.87
C ASN A 407 3.50 -25.72 -9.25
N ASP A 408 3.43 -26.75 -10.09
CA ASP A 408 3.47 -28.14 -9.69
C ASP A 408 4.89 -28.67 -9.94
N PHE A 409 5.40 -29.52 -9.04
CA PHE A 409 6.79 -29.95 -9.09
C PHE A 409 7.15 -30.88 -10.27
N ILE A 410 6.18 -31.52 -10.95
CA ILE A 410 6.47 -32.29 -12.20
C ILE A 410 5.87 -31.58 -13.41
N LEU A 411 4.65 -31.08 -13.26
CA LEU A 411 3.91 -30.46 -14.36
C LEU A 411 4.38 -29.05 -14.67
N GLY A 412 4.98 -28.34 -13.71
CA GLY A 412 5.41 -26.95 -13.90
C GLY A 412 4.30 -25.93 -13.67
N VAL A 413 4.38 -24.80 -14.36
CA VAL A 413 3.44 -23.69 -14.19
C VAL A 413 2.08 -24.04 -14.80
N ASN A 414 1.06 -24.09 -13.94
CA ASN A 414 -0.33 -24.33 -14.29
C ASN A 414 -1.15 -23.06 -14.08
N MET A 415 -2.00 -22.74 -15.05
CA MET A 415 -2.93 -21.61 -15.01
C MET A 415 -4.37 -22.13 -15.03
N TYR A 416 -5.21 -21.65 -14.12
CA TYR A 416 -6.58 -22.10 -13.96
C TYR A 416 -7.58 -20.99 -14.33
N PRO A 417 -8.26 -21.05 -15.51
CA PRO A 417 -9.17 -20.00 -15.96
C PRO A 417 -10.29 -19.64 -14.97
N PRO A 418 -11.01 -20.59 -14.34
CA PRO A 418 -12.07 -20.24 -13.38
C PRO A 418 -11.54 -19.39 -12.22
N GLN A 419 -10.36 -19.74 -11.69
CA GLN A 419 -9.67 -19.00 -10.62
C GLN A 419 -9.23 -17.61 -11.09
N ILE A 420 -8.74 -17.48 -12.33
CA ILE A 420 -8.42 -16.18 -12.93
C ILE A 420 -9.67 -15.28 -12.99
N PHE A 421 -10.84 -15.83 -13.32
CA PHE A 421 -12.10 -15.08 -13.29
C PHE A 421 -12.52 -14.67 -11.87
N TYR A 422 -12.37 -15.55 -10.88
CA TYR A 422 -12.61 -15.20 -9.46
C TYR A 422 -11.65 -14.11 -8.97
N PHE A 423 -10.36 -14.23 -9.27
CA PHE A 423 -9.36 -13.20 -9.03
C PHE A 423 -9.76 -11.87 -9.67
N THR A 424 -10.20 -11.88 -10.93
CA THR A 424 -10.64 -10.70 -11.67
C THR A 424 -11.89 -10.07 -11.04
N ALA A 425 -12.85 -10.87 -10.58
CA ALA A 425 -14.02 -10.39 -9.87
C ALA A 425 -13.66 -9.71 -8.54
N PHE A 426 -12.70 -10.26 -7.79
CA PHE A 426 -12.17 -9.63 -6.58
C PHE A 426 -11.39 -8.34 -6.88
N ALA A 427 -10.58 -8.32 -7.94
CA ALA A 427 -9.90 -7.11 -8.40
C ALA A 427 -10.91 -6.00 -8.77
N LEU A 428 -12.03 -6.36 -9.40
CA LEU A 428 -13.14 -5.43 -9.67
C LEU A 428 -13.75 -4.89 -8.36
N MET A 429 -13.98 -5.74 -7.35
CA MET A 429 -14.46 -5.28 -6.04
C MET A 429 -13.49 -4.27 -5.40
N VAL A 430 -12.17 -4.50 -5.48
CA VAL A 430 -11.16 -3.56 -5.01
C VAL A 430 -11.19 -2.25 -5.78
N ALA A 431 -11.33 -2.30 -7.12
CA ALA A 431 -11.43 -1.11 -7.96
C ALA A 431 -12.69 -0.28 -7.63
N ILE A 432 -13.83 -0.94 -7.42
CA ILE A 432 -15.09 -0.30 -6.99
C ILE A 432 -14.91 0.34 -5.61
N PHE A 433 -14.33 -0.38 -4.64
CA PHE A 433 -14.05 0.14 -3.30
C PHE A 433 -13.13 1.37 -3.35
N ALA A 434 -12.01 1.31 -4.08
CA ALA A 434 -11.09 2.43 -4.24
C ALA A 434 -11.75 3.63 -4.94
N THR A 435 -12.62 3.37 -5.93
CA THR A 435 -13.40 4.41 -6.62
C THR A 435 -14.40 5.05 -5.66
N TYR A 436 -15.10 4.27 -4.85
CA TYR A 436 -16.00 4.78 -3.83
C TYR A 436 -15.27 5.67 -2.82
N VAL A 437 -14.13 5.21 -2.29
CA VAL A 437 -13.32 5.97 -1.33
C VAL A 437 -12.82 7.29 -1.95
N SER A 438 -12.34 7.26 -3.19
CA SER A 438 -11.77 8.44 -3.86
C SER A 438 -12.80 9.48 -4.31
N LEU A 439 -14.01 9.04 -4.71
CA LEU A 439 -15.10 9.91 -5.12
C LEU A 439 -15.94 10.44 -3.95
N ARG A 440 -15.75 9.88 -2.75
CA ARG A 440 -16.48 10.31 -1.55
C ARG A 440 -16.20 11.79 -1.29
N ARG A 441 -17.24 12.60 -1.44
CA ARG A 441 -17.18 14.04 -1.17
C ARG A 441 -17.43 14.30 0.31
N PRO A 442 -16.50 14.96 1.00
CA PRO A 442 -16.71 15.28 2.39
C PRO A 442 -17.82 16.33 2.59
N LEU A 443 -18.63 16.15 3.63
CA LEU A 443 -19.77 17.00 3.96
C LEU A 443 -19.42 18.04 5.01
N GLY A 444 -19.99 19.23 4.87
CA GLY A 444 -19.89 20.31 5.86
C GLY A 444 -18.94 21.45 5.48
N PRO A 445 -18.97 22.54 6.28
CA PRO A 445 -18.28 23.79 5.98
C PRO A 445 -16.75 23.71 6.11
N LEU A 446 -16.23 22.72 6.83
CA LEU A 446 -14.79 22.52 6.99
C LEU A 446 -14.12 22.23 5.63
N PRO A 447 -13.16 23.07 5.18
CA PRO A 447 -12.45 22.85 3.93
C PRO A 447 -11.73 21.50 3.92
N ALA A 448 -11.79 20.79 2.79
CA ALA A 448 -11.09 19.52 2.65
C ALA A 448 -9.58 19.73 2.54
N THR A 449 -8.81 18.89 3.23
CA THR A 449 -7.34 18.94 3.25
C THR A 449 -6.73 17.67 2.68
N PHE A 450 -7.38 16.51 2.87
CA PHE A 450 -6.85 15.19 2.49
C PHE A 450 -5.40 14.97 2.95
N GLY A 451 -5.04 15.51 4.12
CA GLY A 451 -3.69 15.41 4.68
C GLY A 451 -2.67 16.37 4.06
N HIS A 452 -3.06 17.34 3.24
CA HIS A 452 -2.16 18.38 2.74
C HIS A 452 -1.68 19.29 3.88
N LEU A 453 -0.38 19.25 4.16
CA LEU A 453 0.18 19.81 5.40
C LEU A 453 0.05 21.33 5.47
N GLN A 454 0.36 22.04 4.38
CA GLN A 454 0.24 23.50 4.35
C GLN A 454 -1.22 23.96 4.50
N THR A 455 -2.18 23.28 3.86
CA THR A 455 -3.60 23.66 4.01
C THR A 455 -4.07 23.41 5.44
N MET A 456 -3.63 22.33 6.07
CA MET A 456 -3.92 22.11 7.49
C MET A 456 -3.32 23.21 8.38
N ALA A 457 -2.06 23.61 8.14
CA ALA A 457 -1.43 24.71 8.85
C ALA A 457 -2.15 26.05 8.64
N ASP A 458 -2.73 26.29 7.45
CA ASP A 458 -3.52 27.49 7.16
C ASP A 458 -4.84 27.54 7.96
N LEU A 459 -5.46 26.37 8.19
CA LEU A 459 -6.75 26.23 8.86
C LEU A 459 -6.66 26.14 10.40
N ILE A 460 -5.50 25.75 10.93
CA ILE A 460 -5.24 25.62 12.37
C ILE A 460 -4.56 26.91 12.84
N ASP A 461 -5.19 27.63 13.76
CA ASP A 461 -4.64 28.86 14.31
C ASP A 461 -4.25 28.75 15.78
N ASP A 462 -5.01 27.98 16.57
CA ASP A 462 -4.66 27.62 17.94
C ASP A 462 -4.36 26.11 18.04
N TRP A 463 -3.18 25.77 18.55
CA TRP A 463 -2.73 24.39 18.77
C TRP A 463 -3.08 23.92 20.18
N GLU A 464 -3.97 22.94 20.27
CA GLU A 464 -4.45 22.37 21.53
C GLU A 464 -4.47 20.85 21.47
N ASP A 465 -4.46 20.18 22.63
CA ASP A 465 -4.53 18.71 22.67
C ASP A 465 -5.84 18.18 22.06
N ARG A 466 -6.95 18.85 22.35
CA ARG A 466 -8.26 18.62 21.74
C ARG A 466 -8.69 19.90 21.04
N MET A 467 -8.76 19.85 19.72
CA MET A 467 -9.12 20.98 18.88
C MET A 467 -10.56 20.82 18.38
N PHE A 468 -11.25 21.95 18.38
CA PHE A 468 -12.51 22.14 17.67
C PHE A 468 -12.33 23.20 16.61
N TRP A 469 -12.92 23.01 15.43
CA TRP A 469 -12.86 23.99 14.35
C TRP A 469 -14.23 24.63 14.11
N GLY A 470 -14.26 25.95 13.90
CA GLY A 470 -15.51 26.66 13.64
C GLY A 470 -15.34 28.17 13.49
N HIS A 471 -16.44 28.90 13.60
CA HIS A 471 -16.47 30.35 13.64
C HIS A 471 -15.83 30.87 14.93
N LYS A 472 -14.89 31.81 14.79
CA LYS A 472 -14.09 32.32 15.91
C LYS A 472 -14.42 33.77 16.23
N GLN A 473 -14.45 34.63 15.21
CA GLN A 473 -14.75 36.05 15.38
C GLN A 473 -15.57 36.59 14.21
N ASP A 474 -16.51 37.47 14.53
CA ASP A 474 -17.17 38.33 13.56
C ASP A 474 -16.20 39.42 13.08
N GLY A 475 -16.19 39.68 11.78
CA GLY A 475 -15.40 40.75 11.19
C GLY A 475 -15.94 42.12 11.61
N TYR A 476 -15.04 43.06 11.87
CA TYR A 476 -15.39 44.44 12.24
C TYR A 476 -15.13 45.41 11.07
N ALA A 477 -15.95 46.45 10.94
CA ALA A 477 -15.78 47.52 9.94
C ALA A 477 -15.64 47.03 8.48
N GLY A 478 -16.44 46.04 8.08
CA GLY A 478 -16.44 45.50 6.72
C GLY A 478 -15.34 44.44 6.45
N LEU A 479 -14.53 44.10 7.45
CA LEU A 479 -13.61 42.96 7.36
C LEU A 479 -14.39 41.63 7.35
N PRO A 480 -13.86 40.58 6.70
CA PRO A 480 -14.46 39.27 6.70
C PRO A 480 -14.39 38.61 8.08
N ASN A 481 -15.26 37.63 8.31
CA ASN A 481 -15.24 36.82 9.53
C ASN A 481 -13.98 35.93 9.60
N SER A 482 -13.68 35.42 10.79
CA SER A 482 -12.61 34.45 11.00
C SER A 482 -13.14 33.09 11.44
N ALA A 483 -12.52 32.05 10.89
CA ALA A 483 -12.71 30.66 11.28
C ALA A 483 -11.34 30.08 11.65
N GLY A 484 -11.32 29.14 12.58
CA GLY A 484 -10.10 28.58 13.12
C GLY A 484 -10.37 27.48 14.13
N THR A 485 -9.32 27.09 14.84
CA THR A 485 -9.33 26.11 15.93
C THR A 485 -9.41 26.77 17.30
N SER A 486 -9.91 26.02 18.28
CA SER A 486 -9.93 26.38 19.70
C SER A 486 -9.99 25.14 20.60
N ALA A 487 -9.57 25.27 21.86
CA ALA A 487 -9.76 24.24 22.90
C ALA A 487 -11.23 24.01 23.25
N ARG A 488 -12.09 25.01 23.01
CA ARG A 488 -13.53 24.94 23.29
C ARG A 488 -14.30 24.73 22.00
N ARG A 489 -15.47 24.10 22.13
CA ARG A 489 -16.37 23.90 21.00
C ARG A 489 -16.78 25.24 20.40
N LEU A 490 -16.54 25.39 19.09
CA LEU A 490 -16.93 26.57 18.32
C LEU A 490 -18.25 26.33 17.58
N GLU A 491 -18.93 27.42 17.25
CA GLU A 491 -20.11 27.39 16.39
C GLU A 491 -19.72 27.09 14.94
N MET A 492 -20.63 26.50 14.17
CA MET A 492 -20.39 26.25 12.75
C MET A 492 -20.29 27.58 11.98
N PRO A 493 -19.40 27.69 10.98
CA PRO A 493 -19.33 28.86 10.12
C PRO A 493 -20.66 29.19 9.45
N ARG A 494 -21.00 30.47 9.38
CA ARG A 494 -22.21 30.97 8.73
C ARG A 494 -22.06 30.85 7.21
N MET A 495 -22.89 30.02 6.56
CA MET A 495 -22.75 29.70 5.13
C MET A 495 -22.79 30.92 4.19
N ASN A 496 -23.50 31.99 4.58
CA ASN A 496 -23.68 33.17 3.75
C ASN A 496 -22.65 34.28 4.00
N ALA A 497 -21.74 34.10 4.98
CA ALA A 497 -20.71 35.07 5.35
C ALA A 497 -19.36 34.76 4.68
N PHE A 498 -18.58 35.81 4.42
CA PHE A 498 -17.22 35.67 3.91
C PHE A 498 -16.24 35.45 5.07
N TYR A 499 -15.33 34.50 4.89
CA TYR A 499 -14.27 34.18 5.85
C TYR A 499 -12.91 34.42 5.24
N GLY A 500 -12.12 35.24 5.91
CA GLY A 500 -10.80 35.67 5.47
C GLY A 500 -9.76 35.70 6.57
N GLY A 501 -10.06 35.31 7.81
CA GLY A 501 -9.04 35.33 8.87
C GLY A 501 -8.67 36.75 9.32
N VAL A 502 -7.95 36.85 10.45
CA VAL A 502 -7.61 38.14 11.07
C VAL A 502 -6.17 38.50 10.69
N LYS A 503 -5.96 39.66 10.05
CA LYS A 503 -4.61 40.15 9.69
C LYS A 503 -3.72 40.51 10.89
N ASN A 504 -4.29 40.59 12.10
CA ASN A 504 -3.66 41.22 13.27
C ASN A 504 -3.31 40.32 14.46
N THR A 505 -3.49 38.99 14.39
CA THR A 505 -2.99 38.13 15.46
C THR A 505 -1.52 37.85 15.25
N ARG A 506 -0.66 38.54 16.02
CA ARG A 506 0.68 38.04 16.35
C ARG A 506 0.56 36.54 16.67
N PRO A 507 1.41 35.66 16.11
CA PRO A 507 1.44 34.28 16.57
C PRO A 507 1.71 34.31 18.08
N SER A 508 0.81 33.75 18.88
CA SER A 508 1.07 33.53 20.30
C SER A 508 2.02 32.34 20.44
N LEU A 509 3.24 32.53 19.97
CA LEU A 509 4.42 31.78 20.40
C LEU A 509 5.23 32.77 21.23
N SER A 510 5.37 32.45 22.51
CA SER A 510 6.34 33.04 23.41
C SER A 510 7.74 32.76 22.84
N GLY A 511 8.20 33.60 21.91
CA GLY A 511 9.49 33.47 21.24
C GLY A 511 9.77 34.70 20.38
N SER A 512 10.85 35.41 20.70
CA SER A 512 11.29 36.66 20.06
C SER A 512 11.55 36.48 18.56
N PHE A 513 10.75 37.12 17.70
CA PHE A 513 11.02 37.20 16.25
C PHE A 513 11.97 38.36 15.91
N VAL A 514 13.06 38.04 15.21
CA VAL A 514 13.84 39.00 14.41
C VAL A 514 13.12 39.19 13.07
N SER A 515 12.75 40.43 12.79
CA SER A 515 12.14 40.92 11.55
C SER A 515 13.16 40.91 10.41
N GLY A 516 12.90 40.24 9.29
CA GLY A 516 13.78 40.40 8.11
C GLY A 516 13.67 39.45 6.91
N MET A 517 12.50 38.89 6.54
CA MET A 517 12.35 38.26 5.22
C MET A 517 11.10 38.75 4.51
N SER A 518 11.27 39.29 3.29
CA SER A 518 10.18 39.82 2.45
C SER A 518 9.39 38.70 1.78
N GLU A 519 8.10 38.96 1.52
CA GLU A 519 7.15 38.04 0.88
C GLU A 519 7.60 37.55 -0.52
N GLU A 520 8.50 38.27 -1.19
CA GLU A 520 9.02 37.91 -2.52
C GLU A 520 9.85 36.60 -2.50
N HIS A 521 10.54 36.30 -1.40
CA HIS A 521 11.27 35.04 -1.27
C HIS A 521 10.35 33.82 -1.07
N LEU A 522 9.15 34.02 -0.52
CA LEU A 522 8.14 32.96 -0.37
C LEU A 522 7.44 32.61 -1.69
N ALA A 523 7.29 33.59 -2.60
CA ALA A 523 6.78 33.34 -3.94
C ALA A 523 7.81 32.63 -4.84
N ALA A 524 9.10 32.97 -4.71
CA ALA A 524 10.17 32.37 -5.50
C ALA A 524 10.45 30.90 -5.16
N SER A 525 10.26 30.48 -3.89
CA SER A 525 10.35 29.05 -3.54
C SER A 525 9.17 28.23 -4.08
N TYR A 526 8.03 28.89 -4.33
CA TYR A 526 6.79 28.28 -4.80
C TYR A 526 6.86 27.85 -6.28
N ASP A 527 7.54 28.61 -7.12
CA ASP A 527 7.67 28.31 -8.55
C ASP A 527 8.63 27.13 -8.81
N MET A 528 9.70 27.02 -8.02
CA MET A 528 10.64 25.87 -8.12
C MET A 528 10.01 24.54 -7.65
N GLN A 529 9.03 24.57 -6.75
CA GLN A 529 8.46 23.36 -6.16
C GLN A 529 7.37 22.71 -7.04
N TYR A 530 6.72 23.47 -7.93
CA TYR A 530 5.64 22.99 -8.79
C TYR A 530 5.98 22.91 -10.29
N ASN A 531 6.99 23.64 -10.78
CA ASN A 531 7.44 23.59 -12.18
C ASN A 531 8.69 22.72 -12.42
N GLY A 532 9.19 22.00 -11.41
CA GLY A 532 10.37 21.12 -11.51
C GLY A 532 10.18 19.81 -12.27
N GLY A 533 9.34 19.79 -13.32
CA GLY A 533 9.21 18.68 -14.25
C GLY A 533 10.22 18.80 -15.40
N MET A 534 11.18 17.88 -15.46
CA MET A 534 12.11 17.62 -16.59
C MET A 534 12.83 18.83 -17.20
N TYR A 535 14.00 19.18 -16.66
CA TYR A 535 15.04 19.80 -17.48
C TYR A 535 15.82 18.71 -18.22
N SER A 536 15.55 18.61 -19.52
CA SER A 536 16.39 17.94 -20.51
C SER A 536 17.78 18.57 -20.51
N SER A 537 18.79 17.75 -20.23
CA SER A 537 20.20 18.09 -20.43
C SER A 537 20.47 18.30 -21.92
N TYR A 538 20.55 19.56 -22.37
CA TYR A 538 21.29 19.91 -23.57
C TYR A 538 22.72 20.23 -23.17
N GLY A 539 23.65 19.38 -23.60
CA GLY A 539 25.08 19.63 -23.51
C GLY A 539 25.49 20.78 -24.45
N TYR A 540 26.35 21.65 -23.93
CA TYR A 540 27.19 22.50 -24.77
C TYR A 540 28.60 21.90 -24.75
N GLU A 541 29.07 21.51 -25.93
CA GLU A 541 30.48 21.32 -26.25
C GLU A 541 31.15 22.69 -26.31
N TYR A 542 32.28 22.81 -25.60
CA TYR A 542 33.44 23.61 -26.00
C TYR A 542 34.69 22.84 -25.60
#